data_AF-A0A970SSP9-F1
#
_entry.id   AF-A0A970SSP9-F1
#
_cell.length_a   1.000
_cell.length_b   1.000
_cell.length_c   1.000
_cell.angle_alpha   90.00
_cell.angle_beta   90.00
_cell.angle_gamma   90.00
#
_symmetry.space_group_name_H-M   'P 1'
#
loop_
_entity.id
_entity.type
_entity.pdbx_description
1 polymer ?
#
loop_
_entity_poly.entity_id
_entity_poly.type
_entity_poly.pdbx_seq_one_letter_code
_entity_poly.pdbx_strand_id
1 'polypeptide(L)'
;MKKVICPSCQVVQKVEETSERFICQDCLKTHDLQQGIKIYNMLYSQYVQLGNNALNITRDFQKAKINYERLIVLDPTNLAAIFGLLEVKISLTKLDESVVNDVISS
;
A
#
# COMPACT_ATOMS: atom_id res chain seq x y z
N MET A 1 -6.95 -9.34 17.21
CA MET A 1 -7.61 -8.32 16.36
C MET A 1 -7.33 -8.60 14.89
N LYS A 2 -8.32 -8.44 14.03
CA LYS A 2 -8.18 -8.50 12.56
C LYS A 2 -8.20 -7.08 11.98
N LYS A 3 -7.50 -6.88 10.87
CA LYS A 3 -7.59 -5.65 10.08
C LYS A 3 -8.67 -5.81 9.03
N VAL A 4 -9.53 -4.81 8.90
CA VAL A 4 -10.64 -4.78 7.95
C VAL A 4 -10.69 -3.46 7.24
N ILE A 5 -11.27 -3.45 6.03
CA ILE A 5 -11.60 -2.23 5.31
C ILE A 5 -13.11 -2.05 5.31
N CYS A 6 -13.58 -0.88 5.71
CA CYS A 6 -14.98 -0.51 5.55
C CYS A 6 -15.35 -0.42 4.05
N PRO A 7 -16.34 -1.19 3.56
CA PRO A 7 -16.73 -1.12 2.15
C PRO A 7 -17.32 0.22 1.73
N SER A 8 -17.86 1.01 2.67
CA SER A 8 -18.50 2.29 2.38
C SER A 8 -17.54 3.47 2.34
N CYS A 9 -16.60 3.56 3.29
CA CYS A 9 -15.69 4.71 3.40
C CYS A 9 -14.20 4.34 3.22
N GLN A 10 -13.90 3.06 2.98
CA GLN A 10 -12.55 2.55 2.68
C GLN A 10 -11.51 2.74 3.81
N VAL A 11 -11.95 3.06 5.02
CA VAL A 11 -11.05 3.19 6.18
C VAL A 11 -10.67 1.83 6.75
N VAL A 12 -9.39 1.69 7.09
CA VAL A 12 -8.82 0.50 7.75
C VAL A 12 -9.10 0.57 9.25
N GLN A 13 -9.63 -0.52 9.80
CA GLN A 13 -9.93 -0.63 11.23
C GLN A 13 -9.39 -1.94 11.81
N LYS A 14 -9.10 -1.94 13.10
CA LYS A 14 -8.77 -3.14 13.86
C LYS A 14 -10.01 -3.56 14.63
N VAL A 15 -10.50 -4.77 14.38
CA VAL A 15 -11.73 -5.30 14.97
C VAL A 15 -11.47 -6.64 15.65
N GLU A 16 -12.26 -6.99 16.65
CA GLU A 16 -12.25 -8.34 17.24
C GLU A 16 -13.09 -9.30 16.40
N GLU A 17 -12.68 -10.58 16.38
CA GLU A 17 -13.36 -11.62 15.61
C GLU A 17 -14.33 -12.37 16.52
N THR A 18 -15.26 -11.64 17.12
CA THR A 18 -16.28 -12.15 18.06
C THR A 18 -17.69 -12.09 17.49
N SER A 19 -17.86 -11.50 16.29
CA SER A 19 -19.12 -11.24 15.62
C SER A 19 -18.96 -11.43 14.11
N GLU A 20 -20.04 -11.81 13.42
CA GLU A 20 -20.08 -11.86 11.95
C GLU A 20 -20.10 -10.46 11.31
N ARG A 21 -20.32 -9.41 12.11
CA ARG A 21 -20.42 -8.03 11.66
C ARG A 21 -19.57 -7.08 12.50
N PHE A 22 -19.13 -5.99 11.89
CA PHE A 22 -18.48 -4.87 12.57
C PHE A 22 -19.17 -3.55 12.25
N ILE A 23 -19.08 -2.59 13.17
CA ILE A 23 -19.54 -1.22 12.97
C ILE A 23 -18.32 -0.38 12.61
N CYS A 24 -18.37 0.27 11.46
CA CYS A 24 -17.33 1.21 11.06
C CYS A 24 -17.36 2.44 11.98
N GLN A 25 -16.25 2.77 12.61
CA GLN A 25 -16.15 3.92 13.51
C GLN A 25 -16.26 5.27 12.79
N ASP A 26 -15.88 5.33 11.50
CA ASP A 26 -15.95 6.59 10.73
C ASP A 26 -17.34 6.89 10.14
N CYS A 27 -17.98 5.92 9.51
CA CYS A 27 -19.28 6.12 8.85
C CYS A 27 -20.48 5.53 9.60
N LEU A 28 -20.24 4.90 10.76
CA LEU A 28 -21.24 4.32 11.67
C LEU A 28 -22.16 3.26 11.03
N LYS A 29 -21.77 2.72 9.87
CA LYS A 29 -22.49 1.64 9.18
C LYS A 29 -22.01 0.29 9.65
N THR A 30 -22.94 -0.66 9.72
CA THR A 30 -22.67 -2.07 10.01
C THR A 30 -22.35 -2.82 8.72
N HIS A 31 -21.29 -3.61 8.74
CA HIS A 31 -20.82 -4.39 7.59
C HIS A 31 -20.50 -5.83 7.98
N ASP A 32 -20.54 -6.71 6.99
CA ASP A 32 -20.07 -8.08 7.13
C ASP A 32 -18.56 -8.12 7.41
N LEU A 33 -18.17 -8.85 8.45
CA LEU A 33 -16.78 -8.92 8.90
C LEU A 33 -15.91 -9.61 7.86
N GLN A 34 -16.37 -10.74 7.31
CA GLN A 34 -15.59 -11.52 6.35
C GLN A 34 -15.39 -10.76 5.04
N GLN A 35 -16.37 -9.97 4.61
CA GLN A 35 -16.25 -9.05 3.49
C GLN A 35 -15.15 -8.00 3.75
N GLY A 36 -15.15 -7.36 4.91
CA GLY A 36 -14.13 -6.37 5.27
C GLY A 36 -12.72 -6.95 5.35
N ILE A 37 -12.56 -8.15 5.91
CA ILE A 37 -11.29 -8.91 5.94
C ILE A 37 -10.84 -9.25 4.52
N LYS A 38 -11.76 -9.75 3.68
CA LYS A 38 -11.45 -10.13 2.29
C LYS A 38 -10.94 -8.94 1.48
N ILE A 39 -11.57 -7.78 1.62
CA ILE A 39 -11.13 -6.55 0.93
C ILE A 39 -9.74 -6.15 1.40
N TYR A 40 -9.48 -6.15 2.73
CA TYR A 40 -8.17 -5.86 3.28
C TYR A 40 -7.08 -6.79 2.69
N ASN A 41 -7.30 -8.11 2.73
CA ASN A 41 -6.33 -9.08 2.22
C ASN A 41 -6.08 -8.95 0.71
N MET A 42 -7.14 -8.68 -0.06
CA MET A 42 -7.04 -8.47 -1.50
C MET A 42 -6.16 -7.25 -1.82
N LEU A 43 -6.44 -6.09 -1.21
CA LEU A 43 -5.66 -4.89 -1.46
C LEU A 43 -4.23 -5.03 -0.94
N TYR A 44 -4.04 -5.65 0.22
CA TYR A 44 -2.71 -5.89 0.78
C TYR A 44 -1.85 -6.73 -0.18
N SER A 45 -2.36 -7.89 -0.60
CA SER A 45 -1.63 -8.76 -1.54
C SER A 45 -1.40 -8.11 -2.89
N GLN A 46 -2.37 -7.34 -3.39
CA GLN A 46 -2.25 -6.60 -4.62
C GLN A 46 -1.13 -5.54 -4.54
N TYR A 47 -1.09 -4.73 -3.48
CA TYR A 47 -0.07 -3.69 -3.34
C TYR A 47 1.33 -4.27 -3.14
N VAL A 48 1.46 -5.39 -2.43
CA VAL A 48 2.73 -6.14 -2.34
C VAL A 48 3.20 -6.57 -3.74
N GLN A 49 2.34 -7.25 -4.50
CA GLN A 49 2.71 -7.78 -5.81
C GLN A 49 3.03 -6.66 -6.81
N LEU A 50 2.18 -5.64 -6.90
CA LEU A 50 2.39 -4.52 -7.81
C LEU A 50 3.62 -3.70 -7.46
N GLY A 51 3.88 -3.45 -6.17
CA GLY A 51 5.07 -2.76 -5.70
C GLY A 51 6.35 -3.53 -6.06
N ASN A 52 6.38 -4.83 -5.73
CA ASN A 52 7.54 -5.67 -6.02
C ASN A 52 7.79 -5.85 -7.51
N ASN A 53 6.73 -6.03 -8.32
CA ASN A 53 6.87 -6.13 -9.77
C ASN A 53 7.39 -4.82 -10.37
N ALA A 54 6.87 -3.68 -9.92
CA ALA A 54 7.32 -2.37 -10.39
C ALA A 54 8.80 -2.12 -10.01
N LEU A 55 9.21 -2.48 -8.80
CA LEU A 55 10.59 -2.30 -8.32
C LEU A 55 11.59 -3.24 -9.01
N ASN A 56 11.26 -4.53 -9.10
CA ASN A 56 12.22 -5.57 -9.47
C ASN A 56 12.18 -5.96 -10.95
N ILE A 57 11.01 -5.86 -11.59
CA ILE A 57 10.81 -6.35 -12.96
C ILE A 57 10.82 -5.18 -13.94
N THR A 58 9.92 -4.21 -13.76
CA THR A 58 9.74 -3.13 -14.75
C THR A 58 10.62 -1.92 -14.47
N ARG A 59 11.27 -1.86 -13.30
CA ARG A 59 12.03 -0.69 -12.82
C ARG A 59 11.22 0.61 -12.87
N ASP A 60 9.89 0.51 -12.74
CA ASP A 60 9.00 1.67 -12.67
C ASP A 60 8.92 2.15 -11.22
N PHE A 61 9.90 2.97 -10.84
CA PHE A 61 10.06 3.42 -9.46
C PHE A 61 8.91 4.29 -8.97
N GLN A 62 8.26 5.06 -9.84
CA GLN A 62 7.08 5.85 -9.46
C GLN A 62 5.89 4.94 -9.14
N LYS A 63 5.64 3.92 -9.96
CA LYS A 63 4.60 2.93 -9.67
C LYS A 63 4.91 2.10 -8.44
N ALA A 64 6.17 1.74 -8.22
CA ALA A 64 6.61 1.05 -7.00
C ALA A 64 6.34 1.90 -5.76
N LYS A 65 6.70 3.20 -5.80
CA LYS A 65 6.43 4.19 -4.75
C LYS A 65 4.96 4.19 -4.34
N ILE A 66 4.06 4.38 -5.30
CA ILE A 66 2.61 4.48 -5.06
C ILE A 66 2.07 3.22 -4.38
N ASN A 67 2.51 2.03 -4.81
CA ASN A 67 2.03 0.78 -4.23
C ASN A 67 2.57 0.55 -2.81
N TYR A 68 3.84 0.85 -2.55
CA TYR A 68 4.37 0.76 -1.18
C TYR A 68 3.74 1.81 -0.25
N GLU A 69 3.48 3.03 -0.71
CA GLU A 69 2.75 4.04 0.07
C GLU A 69 1.34 3.57 0.44
N ARG A 70 0.60 2.99 -0.51
CA ARG A 70 -0.72 2.40 -0.23
C ARG A 70 -0.63 1.23 0.75
N LEU A 71 0.39 0.38 0.64
CA LEU A 71 0.61 -0.73 1.56
C LEU A 71 0.94 -0.25 2.98
N ILE A 72 1.69 0.85 3.12
CA ILE A 72 1.99 1.49 4.41
C ILE A 72 0.73 2.13 5.01
N VAL A 73 -0.17 2.70 4.20
CA VAL A 73 -1.48 3.17 4.68
C VAL A 73 -2.31 2.00 5.25
N LEU A 74 -2.29 0.83 4.61
CA LEU A 74 -2.95 -0.37 5.12
C LEU A 74 -2.26 -0.95 6.36
N ASP A 75 -0.93 -0.94 6.35
CA ASP A 75 -0.10 -1.49 7.41
C ASP A 75 1.17 -0.64 7.63
N PRO A 76 1.11 0.32 8.57
CA PRO A 76 2.26 1.17 8.87
C PRO A 76 3.46 0.42 9.44
N THR A 77 3.28 -0.84 9.85
CA THR A 77 4.34 -1.69 10.43
C THR A 77 4.94 -2.67 9.43
N ASN A 78 4.51 -2.64 8.16
CA ASN A 78 5.03 -3.53 7.13
C ASN A 78 6.47 -3.13 6.73
N LEU A 79 7.44 -3.82 7.32
CA LEU A 79 8.88 -3.60 7.05
C LEU A 79 9.24 -3.77 5.58
N ALA A 80 8.66 -4.75 4.88
CA ALA A 80 8.95 -4.96 3.46
C ALA A 80 8.51 -3.76 2.61
N ALA A 81 7.35 -3.16 2.92
CA ALA A 81 6.88 -1.95 2.26
C ALA A 81 7.76 -0.73 2.58
N ILE A 82 8.22 -0.61 3.83
CA ILE A 82 9.11 0.47 4.26
C ILE A 82 10.46 0.37 3.55
N PHE A 83 11.07 -0.82 3.52
CA PHE A 83 12.33 -1.04 2.82
C PHE A 83 12.18 -0.85 1.31
N GLY A 84 11.11 -1.37 0.71
CA GLY A 84 10.81 -1.16 -0.70
C GLY A 84 10.65 0.33 -1.05
N LEU A 85 9.94 1.11 -0.21
CA LEU A 85 9.82 2.55 -0.41
C LEU A 85 11.15 3.28 -0.26
N LEU A 86 12.02 2.86 0.66
CA LEU A 86 13.36 3.42 0.82
C LEU A 86 14.21 3.17 -0.43
N GLU A 87 14.24 1.94 -0.94
CA GLU A 87 14.97 1.58 -2.16
C GLU A 87 14.48 2.39 -3.37
N VAL A 88 13.17 2.55 -3.50
CA VAL A 88 12.54 3.39 -4.52
C VAL A 88 12.98 4.84 -4.41
N LYS A 89 12.99 5.42 -3.20
CA LYS A 89 13.42 6.81 -3.00
C LYS A 89 14.88 7.02 -3.39
N ILE A 90 15.77 6.11 -2.99
CA ILE A 90 17.19 6.14 -3.40
C ILE A 90 17.31 6.07 -4.92
N SER A 91 16.54 5.20 -5.57
CA SER A 91 16.58 5.02 -7.02
C SER A 91 16.08 6.26 -7.78
N LEU A 92 15.02 6.91 -7.29
CA LEU A 92 14.48 8.13 -7.88
C LEU A 92 15.48 9.30 -7.77
N THR A 93 16.11 9.48 -6.61
CA THR A 93 17.15 10.53 -6.44
C THR A 93 18.33 10.34 -7.39
N LYS A 94 18.80 9.10 -7.59
CA LYS A 94 19.88 8.80 -8.54
C LYS A 94 19.50 9.13 -9.99
N LEU A 95 18.24 8.91 -10.36
CA LEU A 95 17.77 9.25 -11.70
C LEU A 95 17.75 10.76 -11.92
N ASP A 96 17.31 11.54 -10.92
CA ASP A 96 17.31 13.00 -11.01
C ASP A 96 18.73 13.57 -11.25
N GLU A 97 19.76 12.99 -10.63
CA GLU A 97 21.16 13.34 -10.88
C GLU A 97 21.62 12.94 -12.31
N SER A 98 21.14 11.82 -12.83
CA SER A 98 21.51 11.33 -14.17
C SER A 98 20.92 12.16 -15.31
N VAL A 99 19.76 12.79 -15.11
CA VAL A 99 19.10 13.66 -16.11
C VAL A 99 19.90 14.93 -16.38
N VAL A 100 20.81 15.34 -15.48
CA VAL A 100 21.66 16.53 -15.68
C VAL A 100 22.70 16.34 -16.79
N ASN A 101 23.14 15.11 -17.07
CA ASN A 101 24.18 14.86 -18.09
C ASN A 101 23.66 14.86 -19.54
N ASP A 102 22.36 14.62 -19.74
CA ASP A 102 21.74 14.66 -21.08
C ASP A 102 21.42 16.10 -21.54
N VAL A 103 21.38 17.08 -20.63
CA VAL A 103 21.10 18.50 -20.94
C VAL A 103 22.39 19.29 -21.23
N ILE A 104 23.55 18.83 -20.77
CA ILE A 104 24.84 19.54 -20.93
C ILE A 104 25.60 19.07 -22.21
N SER A 105 25.10 18.03 -22.88
CA SER A 105 25.75 17.43 -24.07
C SER A 105 25.08 17.78 -25.41
N SER A 106 24.12 18.71 -25.42
CA SER A 106 23.42 19.24 -26.60
C SER A 106 23.69 20.72 -26.80
#